data_AF-A0A6I7F9Y0-F1
#
_entry.id   AF-A0A6I7F9Y0-F1
#
_cell.length_a   1.000
_cell.length_b   1.000
_cell.length_c   1.000
_cell.angle_alpha   90.00
_cell.angle_beta   90.00
_cell.angle_gamma   90.00
#
_symmetry.space_group_name_H-M   'P 1'
#
loop_
_entity.id
_entity.type
_entity.pdbx_description
1 polymer ?
#
loop_
_entity_poly.entity_id
_entity_poly.type
_entity_poly.pdbx_seq_one_letter_code
_entity_poly.pdbx_strand_id
1 'polypeptide(L)' 'MLLFPWWVYLCIVGIIFSAYKLMATAKEEEKIDQSFIEKEGRIYIERMEKEKERRMKRSADDKNEGSEKNEHSIA' A
#
# COMPACT_ATOMS: atom_id res chain seq x y z
N MET A 1 -28.22 47.42 23.73
CA MET A 1 -28.07 45.96 23.84
C MET A 1 -27.37 45.45 22.59
N LEU A 2 -26.04 45.56 22.55
CA LEU A 2 -25.23 45.06 21.43
C LEU A 2 -24.68 43.71 21.85
N LEU A 3 -25.19 42.69 21.15
CA LEU A 3 -24.88 41.29 21.30
C LEU A 3 -23.39 41.08 21.04
N PHE A 4 -22.65 40.82 22.13
CA PHE A 4 -21.26 40.37 22.21
C PHE A 4 -20.15 41.32 21.71
N PRO A 5 -18.99 41.33 22.39
CA PRO A 5 -17.80 42.07 21.97
C PRO A 5 -17.28 41.63 20.60
N TRP A 6 -16.66 42.55 19.84
CA TRP A 6 -16.12 42.25 18.50
C TRP A 6 -15.11 41.08 18.48
N TRP A 7 -14.42 40.84 19.60
CA TRP A 7 -13.34 39.84 19.67
C TRP A 7 -13.90 38.41 19.69
N VAL A 8 -15.15 38.24 20.10
CA VAL A 8 -15.84 36.95 20.06
C VAL A 8 -15.97 36.45 18.63
N TYR A 9 -16.17 37.35 17.66
CA TYR A 9 -16.21 37.00 16.25
C TYR A 9 -14.84 36.50 15.74
N LEU A 10 -13.72 37.08 16.20
CA LEU A 10 -12.38 36.57 15.90
C LEU A 10 -12.16 35.16 16.46
N CYS A 11 -12.63 34.90 17.68
CA CYS A 11 -12.58 33.56 18.26
C CYS A 11 -13.42 32.55 17.46
N ILE A 12 -14.65 32.90 17.06
CA ILE A 12 -15.53 32.04 16.26
C ILE A 12 -14.87 31.68 14.92
N VAL A 13 -14.31 32.68 14.23
CA VAL A 13 -13.57 32.44 12.98
C VAL A 13 -12.37 31.52 13.20
N GLY A 14 -11.62 31.71 14.30
CA GLY A 14 -10.52 30.83 14.67
C GLY A 14 -10.94 29.37 14.90
N ILE A 15 -12.07 29.16 15.59
CA ILE A 15 -12.62 27.82 15.85
C ILE A 15 -13.05 27.15 14.55
N ILE A 16 -13.78 27.87 13.69
CA ILE A 16 -14.21 27.34 12.38
C ILE A 16 -13.00 26.97 11.53
N PHE A 17 -11.97 27.81 11.50
CA PHE A 17 -10.74 27.53 10.74
C PHE A 17 -10.01 26.29 11.27
N SER A 18 -9.90 26.15 12.58
CA SER A 18 -9.29 24.96 13.21
C SER A 18 -10.06 23.68 12.88
N ALA A 19 -11.39 23.72 12.97
CA ALA A 19 -12.24 22.58 12.64
C ALA A 19 -12.16 22.21 11.15
N TYR A 20 -12.16 23.22 10.27
CA TYR A 20 -12.03 23.02 8.82
C TYR A 20 -10.70 22.37 8.45
N LYS A 21 -9.59 22.84 9.02
CA LYS A 21 -8.26 22.26 8.78
C LYS A 21 -8.18 20.82 9.24
N LEU A 22 -8.71 20.50 10.42
CA LEU A 22 -8.73 19.12 10.92
C LEU A 22 -9.47 18.17 9.97
N MET A 23 -10.63 18.59 9.45
CA MET A 23 -11.39 17.77 8.49
C MET A 23 -10.73 17.68 7.12
N ALA A 24 -10.13 18.77 6.63
CA ALA A 24 -9.45 18.80 5.34
C ALA A 24 -8.15 17.97 5.36
N THR A 25 -7.35 18.08 6.42
CA THR A 25 -6.10 17.34 6.60
C THR A 25 -6.36 15.83 6.58
N ALA A 26 -7.42 15.34 7.22
CA ALA A 26 -7.75 13.93 7.20
C ALA A 26 -8.02 13.37 5.78
N LYS A 27 -8.55 14.18 4.85
CA LYS A 27 -8.83 13.74 3.47
C LYS A 27 -7.63 13.88 2.53
N GLU A 28 -6.76 14.84 2.80
CA GLU A 28 -5.50 15.04 2.07
C GLU A 28 -4.49 13.93 2.42
N GLU A 29 -4.42 13.54 3.70
CA GLU A 29 -3.54 12.48 4.19
C GLU A 29 -3.91 11.11 3.61
N GLU A 30 -5.19 10.80 3.43
CA GLU A 30 -5.65 9.53 2.84
C GLU A 30 -5.10 9.31 1.42
N LYS A 31 -5.08 10.37 0.59
CA LYS A 31 -4.54 10.29 -0.78
C LYS A 31 -3.03 10.13 -0.79
N ILE A 32 -2.34 10.79 0.13
CA ILE A 32 -0.89 10.70 0.26
C ILE A 32 -0.53 9.28 0.70
N ASP A 33 -1.15 8.76 1.75
CA ASP A 33 -0.92 7.39 2.23
C ASP A 33 -1.18 6.35 1.14
N GLN A 34 -2.27 6.47 0.38
CA GLN A 34 -2.60 5.48 -0.65
C GLN A 34 -1.56 5.43 -1.78
N SER A 35 -0.97 6.58 -2.12
CA SER A 35 0.10 6.66 -3.13
C SER A 35 1.44 6.06 -2.64
N PHE A 36 1.69 6.08 -1.33
CA PHE A 36 2.86 5.45 -0.72
C PHE A 36 2.65 3.96 -0.48
N ILE A 37 1.46 3.54 -0.03
CA ILE A 37 1.08 2.14 0.18
C ILE A 37 1.21 1.34 -1.12
N GLU A 38 0.85 1.92 -2.26
CA GLU A 38 0.96 1.22 -3.55
C GLU A 38 2.41 1.04 -4.02
N LYS A 39 3.31 1.96 -3.68
CA LYS A 39 4.73 1.85 -4.05
C LYS A 39 5.45 0.79 -3.23
N GLU A 40 5.22 0.76 -1.91
CA GLU A 40 5.83 -0.25 -1.05
C GLU A 40 5.18 -1.63 -1.23
N GLY A 41 3.86 -1.70 -1.42
CA GLY A 41 3.14 -2.94 -1.69
C GLY A 41 3.61 -3.64 -2.97
N ARG A 42 3.88 -2.88 -4.05
CA ARG A 42 4.43 -3.44 -5.30
C ARG A 42 5.80 -4.07 -5.12
N ILE A 43 6.69 -3.42 -4.37
CA ILE A 43 8.03 -3.96 -4.10
C ILE A 43 7.97 -5.26 -3.29
N TYR A 44 7.00 -5.39 -2.37
CA TYR A 44 6.81 -6.63 -1.61
C TYR A 44 6.28 -7.77 -2.48
N ILE A 45 5.25 -7.50 -3.29
CA ILE A 45 4.66 -8.49 -4.22
C ILE A 45 5.70 -8.97 -5.23
N GLU A 46 6.48 -8.07 -5.82
CA GLU A 46 7.51 -8.43 -6.81
C GLU A 46 8.57 -9.38 -6.23
N ARG A 47 8.98 -9.16 -4.96
CA ARG A 47 9.93 -10.03 -4.27
C ARG A 47 9.36 -11.42 -4.00
N MET A 48 8.11 -11.47 -3.53
CA MET A 48 7.38 -12.72 -3.29
C MET A 48 7.21 -13.54 -4.58
N GLU A 49 6.88 -12.87 -5.68
CA GLU A 49 6.64 -13.50 -6.98
C GLU A 49 7.94 -14.07 -7.57
N LYS A 50 9.06 -13.33 -7.48
CA LYS A 50 10.41 -13.83 -7.82
C LYS A 50 10.79 -15.08 -7.02
N GLU A 51 10.49 -15.12 -5.72
CA GLU A 51 10.81 -16.30 -4.91
C GLU A 51 9.92 -17.50 -5.27
N LYS A 52 8.63 -17.25 -5.54
CA LYS A 52 7.68 -18.28 -6.01
C LYS A 52 8.10 -18.86 -7.36
N GLU A 53 8.50 -18.03 -8.32
CA GLU A 53 9.02 -18.50 -9.61
C GLU A 53 10.29 -19.33 -9.46
N ARG A 54 11.21 -18.95 -8.58
CA ARG A 54 12.44 -19.74 -8.32
C ARG A 54 12.12 -21.11 -7.75
N ARG A 55 11.13 -21.21 -6.86
CA ARG A 55 10.65 -22.49 -6.31
C ARG A 55 9.97 -23.33 -7.39
N MET A 56 9.11 -22.71 -8.20
CA MET A 56 8.36 -23.39 -9.25
C MET A 56 9.26 -23.89 -10.40
N LYS A 57 10.27 -23.11 -10.81
CA LYS A 57 11.29 -23.56 -11.78
C LYS A 57 12.11 -24.74 -11.25
N ARG A 58 12.54 -24.70 -9.98
CA ARG A 58 13.25 -25.84 -9.36
C ARG A 58 12.41 -27.12 -9.35
N SER A 59 11.11 -27.00 -9.10
CA SER A 59 10.20 -28.15 -9.09
C SER A 59 9.80 -28.64 -10.50
N ALA A 60 9.93 -27.81 -11.54
CA ALA A 60 9.74 -28.21 -12.92
C ALA A 60 10.99 -28.89 -13.51
N ASP A 61 12.17 -28.38 -13.15
CA ASP A 61 13.47 -28.93 -13.56
C ASP A 61 13.71 -30.34 -12.98
N ASP A 62 13.35 -30.53 -11.70
CA ASP A 62 13.43 -31.83 -11.00
C ASP A 62 12.49 -32.91 -11.61
N LYS A 63 11.36 -32.50 -12.20
CA LYS A 63 10.45 -33.41 -12.91
C LYS A 63 10.96 -33.79 -14.30
N ASN A 64 11.67 -32.88 -14.97
CA ASN A 64 12.19 -33.14 -16.30
C ASN A 64 13.39 -34.11 -16.24
N GLU A 65 14.33 -33.91 -15.31
CA GLU A 65 15.43 -34.86 -15.09
C GLU A 65 14.95 -36.24 -14.65
N GLY A 66 13.89 -36.32 -13.83
CA GLY A 66 13.30 -37.58 -13.39
C GLY A 66 12.63 -38.35 -14.53
N SER A 67 12.08 -37.65 -15.53
CA SER A 67 11.47 -38.26 -16.71
C SER A 67 12.53 -38.79 -17.68
N GLU A 68 13.59 -38.01 -17.93
CA GLU A 68 14.69 -38.41 -18.83
C GLU A 68 15.49 -39.61 -18.26
N LYS A 69 15.72 -39.66 -16.95
CA LYS A 69 16.39 -40.81 -16.30
C LYS A 69 15.55 -42.08 -16.35
N ASN A 70 14.22 -41.97 -16.26
CA ASN A 70 13.33 -43.12 -16.35
C ASN A 70 13.21 -43.66 -17.78
N GLU A 71 13.23 -42.80 -18.81
CA GLU A 71 13.25 -43.27 -20.21
C GLU A 71 14.56 -43.99 -20.56
N HIS A 72 15.71 -43.46 -20.14
CA HIS A 72 17.02 -44.08 -20.41
C HIS A 72 17.24 -45.39 -19.64
N SER A 73 16.52 -45.64 -18.54
CA SER A 73 16.61 -46.92 -17.81
C SER A 73 15.72 -48.02 -18.40
N ILE A 74 14.77 -47.68 -19.28
CA ILE A 74 13.81 -48.61 -19.88
C ILE A 74 14.27 -49.09 -21.27
N ALA A 75 15.21 -48.39 -21.92
CA ALA A 75 15.85 -48.79 -23.17
C ALA A 75 17.06 -49.73 -22.94
#